data_AF-H3AQJ5-F1
#
_entry.id   AF-H3AQJ5-F1
#
_cell.length_a   1.000
_cell.length_b   1.000
_cell.length_c   1.000
_cell.angle_alpha   90.00
_cell.angle_beta   90.00
_cell.angle_gamma   90.00
#
_symmetry.space_group_name_H-M   'P 1'
#
loop_
_entity.id
_entity.type
_entity.pdbx_description
1 polymer ?
#
loop_
_entity_poly.entity_id
_entity_poly.type
_entity_poly.pdbx_seq_one_letter_code
_entity_poly.pdbx_strand_id
1 'polypeptide(L)'
;VLRHRRKKTMSIRYITCGAFLCIVSGISGFVLPNSSDSLFPTNTFTEIDSALKTYLGSADVPKTRRRRYISQNDMITILDYHNEVRGKVFPPAANMEYMVWDENLAKSAEAWAATCIWDHGPSYLLRFLGQNLSVRTGRYRSILQLVKPWYDEVKDYVFPYPHDCNPRCPLRCYGPMCTHYTQMVWATSNRIGCAVNTCHNMNVWGSVWQQAVYLVCNYAPKGNWIGEAPYKVGVPCSACPPSYGGACSNNLCFPGVTSNYLYWFK
;
A
#
# COMPACT_ATOMS: atom_id res chain seq x y z
N VAL A 1 55.45 -6.03 11.27
CA VAL A 1 55.63 -6.71 9.97
C VAL A 1 54.60 -6.17 8.98
N LEU A 2 55.03 -5.59 7.86
CA LEU A 2 54.13 -5.13 6.78
C LEU A 2 53.67 -6.33 5.93
N ARG A 3 52.37 -6.41 5.59
CA ARG A 3 51.91 -7.22 4.44
C ARG A 3 50.66 -6.65 3.77
N HIS A 4 50.88 -6.09 2.58
CA HIS A 4 49.87 -5.73 1.58
C HIS A 4 48.79 -6.79 1.36
N ARG A 5 47.58 -6.36 0.95
CA ARG A 5 46.89 -6.96 -0.21
C ARG A 5 45.87 -6.04 -0.91
N ARG A 6 46.32 -5.48 -2.04
CA ARG A 6 45.58 -5.24 -3.30
C ARG A 6 44.23 -4.50 -3.27
N LYS A 7 44.25 -3.24 -3.71
CA LYS A 7 43.10 -2.60 -4.40
C LYS A 7 42.72 -3.43 -5.65
N LYS A 8 41.44 -3.52 -6.00
CA LYS A 8 40.99 -3.94 -7.34
C LYS A 8 40.63 -2.70 -8.16
N THR A 9 41.25 -2.54 -9.33
CA THR A 9 40.81 -1.58 -10.36
C THR A 9 39.66 -2.18 -11.17
N MET A 10 38.61 -1.40 -11.41
CA MET A 10 37.51 -1.78 -12.30
C MET A 10 37.75 -1.14 -13.67
N SER A 11 37.75 -1.95 -14.74
CA SER A 11 38.08 -1.48 -16.09
C SER A 11 36.82 -1.03 -16.82
N ILE A 12 36.86 0.18 -17.40
CA ILE A 12 35.80 0.73 -18.23
C ILE A 12 35.94 0.16 -19.64
N ARG A 13 34.85 -0.35 -20.22
CA ARG A 13 34.76 -0.66 -21.65
C ARG A 13 33.62 0.12 -22.28
N TYR A 14 33.98 1.02 -23.18
CA TYR A 14 33.03 1.64 -24.10
C TYR A 14 32.68 0.64 -25.21
N ILE A 15 31.42 0.62 -25.63
CA ILE A 15 30.96 0.00 -26.88
C ILE A 15 30.10 1.05 -27.60
N THR A 16 30.35 1.22 -28.89
CA THR A 16 29.71 2.21 -29.76
C THR A 16 29.08 1.54 -30.98
N CYS A 17 28.36 2.33 -31.78
CA CYS A 17 27.60 1.93 -32.97
C CYS A 17 26.26 1.23 -32.65
N GLY A 18 25.16 1.51 -33.38
CA GLY A 18 25.00 2.45 -34.49
C GLY A 18 23.56 2.95 -34.62
N ALA A 19 23.38 4.07 -35.33
CA ALA A 19 22.07 4.67 -35.56
C ALA A 19 21.49 4.23 -36.92
N PHE A 20 20.16 4.18 -37.01
CA PHE A 20 19.43 4.13 -38.29
C PHE A 20 18.27 5.13 -38.23
N LEU A 21 18.14 5.96 -39.26
CA LEU A 21 16.97 6.81 -39.48
C LEU A 21 16.00 6.11 -40.44
N CYS A 22 14.71 6.34 -40.23
CA CYS A 22 13.70 6.24 -41.28
C CYS A 22 13.02 7.60 -41.46
N ILE A 23 12.68 7.94 -42.70
CA ILE A 23 12.27 9.29 -43.14
C ILE A 23 10.74 9.37 -43.27
N VAL A 24 10.18 10.58 -43.08
CA VAL A 24 8.74 10.85 -43.11
C VAL A 24 8.27 11.32 -44.50
N SER A 25 7.15 10.78 -44.95
CA SER A 25 6.25 11.31 -45.99
C SER A 25 4.83 10.75 -45.73
N GLY A 26 3.72 11.32 -46.22
CA GLY A 26 3.48 12.59 -46.91
C GLY A 26 1.95 12.84 -46.92
N ILE A 27 1.49 14.10 -46.89
CA ILE A 27 0.10 14.43 -46.55
C ILE A 27 -0.86 14.32 -47.75
N SER A 28 -2.07 13.81 -47.52
CA SER A 28 -3.30 14.21 -48.21
C SER A 28 -4.51 13.88 -47.33
N GLY A 29 -5.55 14.73 -47.30
CA GLY A 29 -6.68 14.60 -46.38
C GLY A 29 -7.96 15.25 -46.90
N PHE A 30 -9.10 14.92 -46.27
CA PHE A 30 -10.43 15.44 -46.57
C PHE A 30 -11.20 15.81 -45.28
N VAL A 31 -12.25 16.62 -45.43
CA VAL A 31 -12.85 17.52 -44.41
C VAL A 31 -14.37 17.62 -44.72
N LEU A 32 -15.33 17.56 -43.78
CA LEU A 32 -15.31 17.38 -42.32
C LEU A 32 -16.47 16.37 -41.93
N PRO A 33 -17.32 16.41 -40.87
CA PRO A 33 -17.61 17.37 -39.79
C PRO A 33 -17.36 16.82 -38.36
N ASN A 34 -18.06 17.35 -37.35
CA ASN A 34 -17.79 17.19 -35.91
C ASN A 34 -19.08 16.81 -35.13
N SER A 35 -19.05 15.73 -34.34
CA SER A 35 -20.03 15.45 -33.26
C SER A 35 -19.62 14.28 -32.34
N SER A 36 -19.43 14.59 -31.05
CA SER A 36 -19.71 13.80 -29.82
C SER A 36 -19.33 12.30 -29.64
N ASP A 37 -18.98 12.01 -28.37
CA ASP A 37 -19.02 10.72 -27.66
C ASP A 37 -17.99 9.61 -27.96
N SER A 38 -16.92 9.59 -27.16
CA SER A 38 -15.94 8.50 -27.08
C SER A 38 -16.37 7.39 -26.10
N LEU A 39 -17.17 6.44 -26.58
CA LEU A 39 -17.54 5.22 -25.85
C LEU A 39 -16.38 4.20 -25.80
N PHE A 40 -15.57 4.24 -24.73
CA PHE A 40 -14.69 3.13 -24.36
C PHE A 40 -15.50 2.03 -23.64
N PRO A 41 -15.49 0.77 -24.10
CA PRO A 41 -16.31 -0.30 -23.50
C PRO A 41 -15.75 -0.75 -22.14
N THR A 42 -16.58 -0.69 -21.10
CA THR A 42 -16.22 -0.91 -19.69
C THR A 42 -16.17 -2.38 -19.24
N ASN A 43 -16.10 -3.34 -20.18
CA ASN A 43 -16.53 -4.72 -19.95
C ASN A 43 -15.43 -5.70 -19.47
N THR A 44 -14.18 -5.26 -19.34
CA THR A 44 -13.06 -6.16 -18.94
C THR A 44 -13.16 -6.67 -17.50
N PHE A 45 -13.89 -5.98 -16.62
CA PHE A 45 -14.06 -6.42 -15.23
C PHE A 45 -15.03 -7.61 -15.10
N THR A 46 -16.09 -7.64 -15.92
CA THR A 46 -17.10 -8.71 -15.92
C THR A 46 -16.59 -10.03 -16.49
N GLU A 47 -15.66 -10.00 -17.45
CA GLU A 47 -15.05 -11.22 -18.01
C GLU A 47 -14.14 -11.91 -16.99
N ILE A 48 -13.37 -11.14 -16.21
CA ILE A 48 -12.49 -11.67 -15.15
C ILE A 48 -13.31 -12.30 -14.02
N ASP A 49 -14.39 -11.64 -13.58
CA ASP A 49 -15.31 -12.18 -12.56
C ASP A 49 -16.04 -13.45 -13.04
N SER A 50 -16.42 -13.51 -14.32
CA SER A 50 -17.01 -14.70 -14.95
C SER A 50 -16.02 -15.88 -15.02
N ALA A 51 -14.77 -15.63 -15.43
CA ALA A 51 -13.71 -16.64 -15.46
C ALA A 51 -13.38 -17.17 -14.06
N LEU A 52 -13.31 -16.29 -13.07
CA LEU A 52 -13.05 -16.65 -11.67
C LEU A 52 -14.18 -17.50 -11.07
N LYS A 53 -15.45 -17.15 -11.36
CA LYS A 53 -16.62 -17.93 -10.93
C LYS A 53 -16.65 -19.32 -11.57
N THR A 54 -16.31 -19.41 -12.86
CA THR A 54 -16.26 -20.68 -13.59
C THR A 54 -15.19 -21.63 -13.01
N TYR A 55 -14.03 -21.11 -12.63
CA TYR A 55 -12.96 -21.90 -12.00
C TYR A 55 -13.23 -22.34 -10.54
N LEU A 56 -14.18 -21.72 -9.86
CA LEU A 56 -14.56 -22.02 -8.47
C LEU A 56 -15.89 -22.79 -8.36
N GLY A 57 -16.54 -23.09 -9.48
CA GLY A 57 -17.95 -23.48 -9.57
C GLY A 57 -18.29 -24.97 -9.49
N SER A 58 -17.46 -25.83 -8.88
CA SER A 58 -17.73 -27.29 -8.86
C SER A 58 -17.12 -28.07 -7.68
N ALA A 59 -17.23 -27.56 -6.46
CA ALA A 59 -16.95 -28.36 -5.26
C ALA A 59 -17.88 -28.01 -4.08
N ASP A 60 -18.71 -28.98 -3.66
CA ASP A 60 -19.53 -28.88 -2.46
C ASP A 60 -18.69 -29.14 -1.20
N VAL A 61 -17.73 -28.23 -0.95
CA VAL A 61 -16.85 -28.28 0.21
C VAL A 61 -17.66 -27.89 1.46
N PRO A 62 -17.71 -28.73 2.52
CA PRO A 62 -18.40 -28.37 3.75
C PRO A 62 -17.90 -27.02 4.28
N LYS A 63 -18.82 -26.08 4.50
CA LYS A 63 -18.56 -24.73 5.02
C LYS A 63 -18.17 -24.75 6.51
N THR A 64 -17.06 -25.43 6.80
CA THR A 64 -16.32 -25.24 8.04
C THR A 64 -16.02 -23.75 8.21
N ARG A 65 -16.25 -23.20 9.40
CA ARG A 65 -15.88 -21.81 9.71
C ARG A 65 -14.35 -21.71 9.75
N ARG A 66 -13.71 -21.48 8.60
CA ARG A 66 -12.27 -21.16 8.51
C ARG A 66 -12.00 -20.00 9.47
N ARG A 67 -11.23 -20.29 10.52
CA ARG A 67 -10.90 -19.33 11.57
C ARG A 67 -10.06 -18.22 10.93
N ARG A 68 -10.59 -16.99 10.87
CA ARG A 68 -9.87 -15.82 10.36
C ARG A 68 -8.54 -15.68 11.12
N TYR A 69 -7.45 -15.38 10.42
CA TYR A 69 -6.11 -15.22 11.01
C TYR A 69 -5.93 -13.88 11.77
N ILE A 70 -7.01 -13.13 12.00
CA ILE A 70 -7.05 -11.97 12.88
C ILE A 70 -8.41 -11.92 13.58
N SER A 71 -8.46 -11.46 14.84
CA SER A 71 -9.73 -11.33 15.55
C SER A 71 -10.46 -10.04 15.13
N GLN A 72 -11.79 -10.02 15.25
CA GLN A 72 -12.57 -8.81 14.94
C GLN A 72 -12.17 -7.62 15.81
N ASN A 73 -11.80 -7.86 17.07
CA ASN A 73 -11.26 -6.83 17.96
C ASN A 73 -9.95 -6.25 17.42
N ASP A 74 -9.05 -7.10 16.94
CA ASP A 74 -7.77 -6.65 16.36
C ASP A 74 -7.96 -5.94 15.02
N MET A 75 -8.90 -6.39 14.17
CA MET A 75 -9.29 -5.70 12.92
C MET A 75 -9.74 -4.27 13.21
N ILE A 76 -10.67 -4.10 14.16
CA ILE A 76 -11.17 -2.79 14.61
C ILE A 76 -10.02 -1.96 15.20
N THR A 77 -9.22 -2.53 16.11
CA THR A 77 -8.09 -1.84 16.76
C THR A 77 -7.03 -1.38 15.76
N ILE A 78 -6.76 -2.14 14.69
CA ILE A 78 -5.90 -1.70 13.59
C ILE A 78 -6.53 -0.50 12.86
N LEU A 79 -7.80 -0.61 12.47
CA LEU A 79 -8.48 0.37 11.62
C LEU A 79 -8.67 1.71 12.34
N ASP A 80 -9.12 1.66 13.60
CA ASP A 80 -9.33 2.83 14.44
C ASP A 80 -8.01 3.57 14.68
N TYR A 81 -6.92 2.84 14.98
CA TYR A 81 -5.61 3.45 15.19
C TYR A 81 -5.02 4.05 13.90
N HIS A 82 -5.26 3.44 12.73
CA HIS A 82 -4.88 4.06 11.45
C HIS A 82 -5.62 5.37 11.22
N ASN A 83 -6.94 5.40 11.41
CA ASN A 83 -7.71 6.63 11.26
C ASN A 83 -7.35 7.68 12.33
N GLU A 84 -7.04 7.27 13.56
CA GLU A 84 -6.55 8.14 14.62
C GLU A 84 -5.26 8.88 14.21
N VAL A 85 -4.25 8.15 13.72
CA VAL A 85 -2.97 8.79 13.33
C VAL A 85 -3.09 9.60 12.05
N ARG A 86 -3.91 9.15 11.08
CA ARG A 86 -4.21 9.88 9.83
C ARG A 86 -4.88 11.24 10.11
N GLY A 87 -5.79 11.31 11.08
CA GLY A 87 -6.46 12.54 11.49
C GLY A 87 -5.58 13.50 12.33
N LYS A 88 -4.38 13.07 12.74
CA LYS A 88 -3.47 13.80 13.64
C LYS A 88 -2.10 14.13 13.02
N VAL A 89 -1.95 13.97 11.70
CA VAL A 89 -0.67 14.23 11.03
C VAL A 89 -0.23 15.69 11.10
N PHE A 90 1.09 15.90 11.18
CA PHE A 90 1.72 17.20 11.01
C PHE A 90 2.77 17.15 9.88
N PRO A 91 2.80 18.13 8.96
CA PRO A 91 1.83 19.22 8.79
C PRO A 91 0.40 18.72 8.46
N PRO A 92 -0.65 19.51 8.68
CA PRO A 92 -2.03 19.07 8.44
C PRO A 92 -2.30 18.70 6.97
N ALA A 93 -3.09 17.64 6.76
CA ALA A 93 -3.38 17.07 5.45
C ALA A 93 -4.75 17.52 4.90
N ALA A 94 -4.75 18.11 3.71
CA ALA A 94 -5.95 18.61 3.05
C ALA A 94 -6.82 17.53 2.39
N ASN A 95 -6.24 16.37 2.07
CA ASN A 95 -6.87 15.31 1.25
C ASN A 95 -6.81 13.91 1.87
N MET A 96 -6.61 13.80 3.20
CA MET A 96 -6.47 12.50 3.86
C MET A 96 -7.80 11.73 3.85
N GLU A 97 -7.87 10.61 3.12
CA GLU A 97 -9.10 9.80 3.05
C GLU A 97 -9.28 8.93 4.30
N TYR A 98 -10.54 8.76 4.73
CA TYR A 98 -10.90 7.81 5.76
C TYR A 98 -10.59 6.38 5.31
N MET A 99 -9.89 5.62 6.14
CA MET A 99 -9.47 4.25 5.84
C MET A 99 -10.55 3.24 6.27
N VAL A 100 -10.86 2.28 5.40
CA VAL A 100 -11.85 1.21 5.63
C VAL A 100 -11.18 -0.17 5.57
N TRP A 101 -11.81 -1.18 6.20
CA TRP A 101 -11.34 -2.57 6.09
C TRP A 101 -11.74 -3.19 4.74
N ASP A 102 -10.83 -3.97 4.14
CA ASP A 102 -11.06 -4.72 2.91
C ASP A 102 -10.71 -6.20 3.09
N GLU A 103 -11.73 -7.05 3.02
CA GLU A 103 -11.62 -8.50 3.23
C GLU A 103 -10.79 -9.22 2.15
N ASN A 104 -10.58 -8.61 0.97
CA ASN A 104 -9.73 -9.21 -0.07
C ASN A 104 -8.25 -8.88 0.17
N LEU A 105 -7.96 -7.67 0.63
CA LEU A 105 -6.62 -7.33 1.17
C LEU A 105 -6.26 -8.22 2.36
N ALA A 106 -7.22 -8.49 3.26
CA ALA A 106 -7.05 -9.35 4.42
C ALA A 106 -6.79 -10.82 4.04
N LYS A 107 -7.54 -11.40 3.10
CA LYS A 107 -7.26 -12.74 2.55
C LYS A 107 -5.87 -12.83 1.90
N SER A 108 -5.46 -11.78 1.18
CA SER A 108 -4.11 -11.71 0.60
C SER A 108 -3.01 -11.58 1.67
N ALA A 109 -3.31 -10.91 2.79
CA ALA A 109 -2.40 -10.82 3.93
C ALA A 109 -2.31 -12.17 4.67
N GLU A 110 -3.42 -12.88 4.82
CA GLU A 110 -3.47 -14.24 5.39
C GLU A 110 -2.61 -15.21 4.58
N ALA A 111 -2.75 -15.19 3.24
CA ALA A 111 -1.96 -16.01 2.34
C ALA A 111 -0.45 -15.72 2.44
N TRP A 112 -0.04 -14.46 2.64
CA TRP A 112 1.38 -14.11 2.80
C TRP A 112 1.91 -14.43 4.21
N ALA A 113 1.16 -14.10 5.27
CA ALA A 113 1.53 -14.39 6.65
C ALA A 113 1.70 -15.89 6.91
N ALA A 114 0.91 -16.73 6.22
CA ALA A 114 1.02 -18.19 6.26
C ALA A 114 2.37 -18.73 5.73
N THR A 115 3.11 -17.98 4.91
CA THR A 115 4.42 -18.42 4.36
C THR A 115 5.54 -18.45 5.39
N CYS A 116 5.43 -17.65 6.46
CA CYS A 116 6.50 -17.44 7.45
C CYS A 116 7.84 -16.94 6.86
N ILE A 117 7.79 -16.20 5.74
CA ILE A 117 8.93 -15.51 5.15
C ILE A 117 8.97 -14.07 5.66
N TRP A 118 10.10 -13.63 6.21
CA TRP A 118 10.36 -12.24 6.61
C TRP A 118 10.82 -11.39 5.41
N ASP A 119 9.91 -11.22 4.45
CA ASP A 119 10.11 -10.40 3.24
C ASP A 119 8.76 -9.91 2.73
N HIS A 120 8.74 -8.91 1.85
CA HIS A 120 7.53 -8.39 1.23
C HIS A 120 7.02 -9.29 0.11
N GLY A 121 5.70 -9.46 0.01
CA GLY A 121 5.13 -10.21 -1.11
C GLY A 121 3.63 -10.53 -1.04
N PRO A 122 3.15 -11.34 -1.99
CA PRO A 122 3.92 -11.87 -3.13
C PRO A 122 4.22 -10.77 -4.16
N SER A 123 5.40 -10.83 -4.78
CA SER A 123 5.96 -9.76 -5.63
C SER A 123 5.05 -9.30 -6.77
N TYR A 124 4.26 -10.20 -7.36
CA TYR A 124 3.31 -9.90 -8.43
C TYR A 124 2.13 -9.01 -8.01
N LEU A 125 1.89 -8.84 -6.69
CA LEU A 125 0.90 -7.91 -6.13
C LEU A 125 1.49 -6.57 -5.67
N LEU A 126 2.75 -6.54 -5.24
CA LEU A 126 3.39 -5.34 -4.64
C LEU A 126 3.46 -4.10 -5.56
N ARG A 127 3.24 -4.28 -6.87
CA ARG A 127 3.06 -3.20 -7.85
C ARG A 127 1.70 -2.48 -7.77
N PHE A 128 0.69 -3.13 -7.18
CA PHE A 128 -0.69 -2.63 -7.07
C PHE A 128 -1.10 -2.28 -5.63
N LEU A 129 -0.47 -2.90 -4.63
CA LEU A 129 -0.74 -2.66 -3.21
C LEU A 129 0.49 -2.14 -2.45
N GLY A 130 0.23 -1.42 -1.37
CA GLY A 130 1.20 -1.16 -0.30
C GLY A 130 1.23 -2.30 0.70
N GLN A 131 2.32 -2.48 1.44
CA GLN A 131 2.41 -3.51 2.47
C GLN A 131 3.33 -3.09 3.62
N ASN A 132 2.85 -3.20 4.85
CA ASN A 132 3.66 -3.08 6.07
C ASN A 132 3.77 -4.45 6.74
N LEU A 133 4.95 -4.72 7.31
CA LEU A 133 5.29 -5.97 7.98
C LEU A 133 5.73 -5.69 9.42
N SER A 134 5.34 -6.53 10.36
CA SER A 134 5.79 -6.43 11.75
C SER A 134 5.96 -7.82 12.35
N VAL A 135 7.07 -8.03 13.07
CA VAL A 135 7.40 -9.33 13.66
C VAL A 135 7.94 -9.16 15.08
N ARG A 136 7.60 -10.09 15.95
CA ARG A 136 8.06 -10.15 17.34
C ARG A 136 8.16 -11.58 17.84
N THR A 137 8.93 -11.80 18.89
CA THR A 137 8.89 -13.05 19.65
C THR A 137 7.74 -13.06 20.67
N GLY A 138 7.20 -14.26 20.93
CA GLY A 138 6.21 -14.51 21.97
C GLY A 138 4.85 -13.84 21.76
N ARG A 139 3.92 -14.08 22.71
CA ARG A 139 2.52 -13.63 22.62
C ARG A 139 2.38 -12.11 22.75
N TYR A 140 1.50 -11.51 21.96
CA TYR A 140 1.05 -10.13 22.14
C TYR A 140 -0.13 -10.05 23.12
N ARG A 141 -0.30 -8.88 23.74
CA ARG A 141 -1.47 -8.54 24.58
C ARG A 141 -2.47 -7.61 23.87
N SER A 142 -2.01 -6.90 22.84
CA SER A 142 -2.81 -6.03 21.98
C SER A 142 -2.10 -5.94 20.62
N ILE A 143 -2.85 -5.93 19.52
CA ILE A 143 -2.31 -5.79 18.16
C ILE A 143 -1.49 -4.50 17.97
N LEU A 144 -1.75 -3.47 18.78
CA LEU A 144 -0.98 -2.22 18.79
C LEU A 144 0.51 -2.42 19.13
N GLN A 145 0.88 -3.54 19.77
CA GLN A 145 2.29 -3.90 19.99
C GLN A 145 3.04 -4.30 18.71
N LEU A 146 2.33 -4.53 17.60
CA LEU A 146 2.89 -4.76 16.27
C LEU A 146 2.75 -3.51 15.37
N VAL A 147 1.71 -2.69 15.57
CA VAL A 147 1.37 -1.55 14.70
C VAL A 147 2.01 -0.23 15.14
N LYS A 148 2.10 0.06 16.44
CA LYS A 148 2.70 1.32 16.93
C LYS A 148 4.14 1.56 16.43
N PRO A 149 5.03 0.55 16.36
CA PRO A 149 6.37 0.73 15.80
C PRO A 149 6.41 1.29 14.37
N TRP A 150 5.36 1.10 13.56
CA TRP A 150 5.25 1.73 12.24
C TRP A 150 4.94 3.22 12.33
N TYR A 151 4.09 3.64 13.27
CA TYR A 151 3.82 5.05 13.51
C TYR A 151 5.00 5.76 14.19
N ASP A 152 5.71 5.07 15.10
CA ASP A 152 6.84 5.59 15.85
C ASP A 152 8.04 6.01 14.95
N GLU A 153 8.04 5.65 13.67
CA GLU A 153 8.97 6.16 12.66
C GLU A 153 8.77 7.66 12.36
N VAL A 154 7.62 8.26 12.73
CA VAL A 154 7.31 9.69 12.55
C VAL A 154 8.36 10.61 13.18
N LYS A 155 9.02 10.18 14.26
CA LYS A 155 10.10 10.93 14.94
C LYS A 155 11.36 11.10 14.06
N ASP A 156 11.54 10.18 13.11
CA ASP A 156 12.72 10.06 12.25
C ASP A 156 12.45 10.59 10.83
N TYR A 157 11.19 10.91 10.52
CA TYR A 157 10.70 11.35 9.21
C TYR A 157 10.54 12.87 9.14
N VAL A 158 10.95 13.47 8.04
CA VAL A 158 10.66 14.89 7.73
C VAL A 158 9.80 14.98 6.48
N PHE A 159 8.65 15.63 6.61
CA PHE A 159 7.70 15.82 5.52
C PHE A 159 8.31 16.72 4.41
N PRO A 160 8.28 16.30 3.13
CA PRO A 160 8.72 17.12 2.00
C PRO A 160 7.63 18.11 1.60
N TYR A 161 7.87 19.40 1.82
CA TYR A 161 6.91 20.45 1.44
C TYR A 161 6.87 20.64 -0.08
N PRO A 162 5.82 21.25 -0.66
CA PRO A 162 5.72 21.44 -2.11
C PRO A 162 6.92 22.15 -2.76
N HIS A 163 7.65 22.98 -2.02
CA HIS A 163 8.88 23.62 -2.50
C HIS A 163 10.12 22.70 -2.52
N ASP A 164 10.11 21.58 -1.78
CA ASP A 164 11.13 20.54 -1.85
C ASP A 164 10.94 19.62 -3.07
N CYS A 165 9.73 19.59 -3.66
CA CYS A 165 9.31 18.62 -4.66
C CYS A 165 9.59 19.10 -6.10
N ASN A 166 10.84 19.07 -6.54
CA ASN A 166 11.20 19.47 -7.91
C ASN A 166 12.28 18.56 -8.54
N PRO A 167 11.96 17.76 -9.59
CA PRO A 167 10.63 17.39 -10.10
C PRO A 167 9.96 16.27 -9.26
N ARG A 168 10.57 15.88 -8.12
CA ARG A 168 10.14 14.80 -7.23
C ARG A 168 10.37 15.22 -5.78
N CYS A 169 9.47 14.81 -4.89
CA CYS A 169 9.63 14.97 -3.44
C CYS A 169 10.77 14.07 -2.90
N PRO A 170 11.69 14.58 -2.06
CA PRO A 170 12.70 13.77 -1.41
C PRO A 170 12.13 12.99 -0.21
N LEU A 171 12.48 11.71 -0.08
CA LEU A 171 12.26 10.97 1.16
C LEU A 171 13.33 11.38 2.18
N ARG A 172 12.96 12.21 3.17
CA ARG A 172 13.84 12.58 4.28
C ARG A 172 13.55 11.67 5.48
N CYS A 173 14.48 10.77 5.77
CA CYS A 173 14.43 9.82 6.88
C CYS A 173 15.80 9.76 7.55
N TYR A 174 15.83 9.88 8.88
CA TYR A 174 17.06 9.86 9.69
C TYR A 174 17.21 8.56 10.52
N GLY A 175 16.15 7.77 10.61
CA GLY A 175 16.11 6.47 11.27
C GLY A 175 16.38 5.29 10.32
N PRO A 176 16.29 4.04 10.81
CA PRO A 176 16.52 2.84 9.99
C PRO A 176 15.40 2.57 8.98
N MET A 177 14.20 3.13 9.19
CA MET A 177 13.03 3.00 8.35
C MET A 177 12.07 4.16 8.62
N CYS A 178 11.40 4.68 7.58
CA CYS A 178 10.29 5.64 7.70
C CYS A 178 9.10 5.31 6.78
N THR A 179 9.20 4.21 6.02
CA THR A 179 8.24 3.87 4.97
C THR A 179 6.98 3.20 5.50
N HIS A 180 7.00 2.63 6.71
CA HIS A 180 5.79 2.10 7.32
C HIS A 180 4.89 3.24 7.78
N TYR A 181 5.47 4.27 8.42
CA TYR A 181 4.74 5.50 8.77
C TYR A 181 4.11 6.15 7.54
N THR A 182 4.90 6.42 6.49
CA THR A 182 4.36 7.08 5.28
C THR A 182 3.27 6.27 4.58
N GLN A 183 3.27 4.93 4.70
CA GLN A 183 2.17 4.10 4.21
C GLN A 183 0.92 4.18 5.11
N MET A 184 1.06 4.24 6.44
CA MET A 184 -0.09 4.45 7.33
C MET A 184 -0.80 5.78 7.03
N VAL A 185 -0.01 6.83 6.76
CA VAL A 185 -0.51 8.19 6.49
C VAL A 185 -0.61 8.55 5.00
N TRP A 186 -0.62 7.56 4.10
CA TRP A 186 -0.76 7.84 2.66
C TRP A 186 -2.21 8.24 2.34
N ALA A 187 -2.44 9.47 1.90
CA ALA A 187 -3.76 10.09 1.75
C ALA A 187 -4.75 9.21 0.99
N THR A 188 -4.34 8.71 -0.18
CA THR A 188 -5.20 7.92 -1.08
C THR A 188 -5.26 6.43 -0.73
N SER A 189 -4.48 5.92 0.22
CA SER A 189 -4.59 4.54 0.70
C SER A 189 -5.79 4.41 1.64
N ASN A 190 -6.98 4.35 1.06
CA ASN A 190 -8.27 4.33 1.77
C ASN A 190 -8.76 2.92 2.18
N ARG A 191 -8.04 1.85 1.83
CA ARG A 191 -8.34 0.46 2.23
C ARG A 191 -7.16 -0.20 2.89
N ILE A 192 -7.43 -0.97 3.94
CA ILE A 192 -6.47 -1.85 4.62
C ILE A 192 -7.06 -3.24 4.85
N GLY A 193 -6.23 -4.27 4.78
CA GLY A 193 -6.59 -5.61 5.25
C GLY A 193 -5.37 -6.36 5.73
N CYS A 194 -5.46 -6.97 6.91
CA CYS A 194 -4.33 -7.55 7.61
C CYS A 194 -4.61 -8.98 8.10
N ALA A 195 -3.55 -9.72 8.41
CA ALA A 195 -3.61 -11.01 9.07
C ALA A 195 -2.41 -11.22 10.00
N VAL A 196 -2.60 -12.02 11.06
CA VAL A 196 -1.55 -12.41 12.00
C VAL A 196 -1.31 -13.91 11.91
N ASN A 197 -0.05 -14.33 11.75
CA ASN A 197 0.35 -15.72 11.89
C ASN A 197 1.32 -15.90 13.07
N THR A 198 1.39 -17.10 13.64
CA THR A 198 2.42 -17.48 14.62
C THR A 198 3.31 -18.54 14.00
N CYS A 199 4.46 -18.10 13.49
CA CYS A 199 5.42 -18.92 12.80
C CYS A 199 6.28 -19.71 13.80
N HIS A 200 6.29 -21.04 13.69
CA HIS A 200 7.05 -21.89 14.60
C HIS A 200 8.56 -21.59 14.52
N ASN A 201 9.10 -21.58 13.30
CA ASN A 201 10.42 -21.06 12.95
C ASN A 201 10.24 -19.94 11.92
N MET A 202 10.99 -18.84 12.05
CA MET A 202 11.03 -17.76 11.08
C MET A 202 12.43 -17.15 11.04
N ASN A 203 13.05 -17.03 9.85
CA ASN A 203 14.33 -16.34 9.74
C ASN A 203 14.10 -14.82 9.69
N VAL A 204 14.49 -14.12 10.74
CA VAL A 204 14.34 -12.67 10.91
C VAL A 204 15.74 -12.06 11.02
N TRP A 205 16.12 -11.23 10.05
CA TRP A 205 17.44 -10.58 9.94
C TRP A 205 18.64 -11.54 10.11
N GLY A 206 18.54 -12.76 9.58
CA GLY A 206 19.60 -13.78 9.65
C GLY A 206 19.58 -14.66 10.91
N SER A 207 18.63 -14.45 11.82
CA SER A 207 18.46 -15.23 13.05
C SER A 207 17.12 -15.99 13.04
N VAL A 208 17.11 -17.27 13.44
CA VAL A 208 15.86 -18.04 13.55
C VAL A 208 15.12 -17.67 14.83
N TRP A 209 13.96 -17.03 14.67
CA TRP A 209 13.05 -16.69 15.77
C TRP A 209 12.03 -17.82 15.98
N GLN A 210 11.93 -18.28 17.23
CA GLN A 210 10.97 -19.29 17.66
C GLN A 210 9.63 -18.64 18.03
N GLN A 211 8.52 -19.23 17.58
CA GLN A 211 7.15 -18.73 17.86
C GLN A 211 7.01 -17.23 17.53
N ALA A 212 7.49 -16.85 16.34
CA ALA A 212 7.45 -15.48 15.86
C ALA A 212 6.01 -15.10 15.49
N VAL A 213 5.45 -14.08 16.13
CA VAL A 213 4.18 -13.50 15.72
C VAL A 213 4.45 -12.52 14.59
N TYR A 214 3.86 -12.79 13.43
CA TYR A 214 4.04 -12.06 12.18
C TYR A 214 2.72 -11.40 11.77
N LEU A 215 2.71 -10.07 11.69
CA LEU A 215 1.61 -9.27 11.15
C LEU A 215 1.97 -8.82 9.73
N VAL A 216 1.07 -9.10 8.79
CA VAL A 216 1.08 -8.53 7.43
C VAL A 216 -0.13 -7.62 7.31
N CYS A 217 0.06 -6.38 6.86
CA CYS A 217 -1.02 -5.47 6.48
C CYS A 217 -0.83 -5.01 5.03
N ASN A 218 -1.84 -5.23 4.19
CA ASN A 218 -1.89 -4.75 2.81
C ASN A 218 -2.75 -3.49 2.71
N TYR A 219 -2.36 -2.56 1.83
CA TYR A 219 -3.00 -1.25 1.64
C TYR A 219 -3.37 -1.03 0.17
N ALA A 220 -4.55 -0.49 -0.10
CA ALA A 220 -4.96 -0.09 -1.46
C ALA A 220 -5.73 1.25 -1.46
N PRO A 221 -5.66 2.03 -2.55
CA PRO A 221 -4.56 2.16 -3.49
C PRO A 221 -3.16 2.13 -2.84
N LYS A 222 -2.15 1.69 -3.61
CA LYS A 222 -0.75 1.67 -3.16
C LYS A 222 -0.26 3.05 -2.73
N GLY A 223 0.46 3.11 -1.61
CA GLY A 223 1.23 4.28 -1.20
C GLY A 223 2.74 4.13 -1.44
N ASN A 224 3.52 5.08 -0.92
CA ASN A 224 4.97 5.17 -1.06
C ASN A 224 5.46 5.21 -2.53
N TRP A 225 4.81 6.04 -3.35
CA TRP A 225 5.25 6.30 -4.73
C TRP A 225 6.56 7.11 -4.74
N ILE A 226 7.49 6.70 -5.59
CA ILE A 226 8.86 7.23 -5.61
C ILE A 226 8.85 8.66 -6.17
N GLY A 227 9.03 9.63 -5.28
CA GLY A 227 9.02 11.05 -5.62
C GLY A 227 7.71 11.78 -5.29
N GLU A 228 6.80 11.17 -4.54
CA GLU A 228 5.57 11.79 -4.06
C GLU A 228 5.58 12.01 -2.54
N ALA A 229 4.85 13.02 -2.07
CA ALA A 229 4.59 13.24 -0.64
C ALA A 229 3.38 12.39 -0.19
N PRO A 230 3.32 11.92 1.07
CA PRO A 230 2.22 11.05 1.51
C PRO A 230 0.83 11.67 1.44
N TYR A 231 0.74 13.00 1.53
CA TYR A 231 -0.51 13.76 1.47
C TYR A 231 -0.24 15.19 0.98
N LYS A 232 -1.31 15.92 0.61
CA LYS A 232 -1.25 17.35 0.29
C LYS A 232 -1.36 18.17 1.57
N VAL A 233 -0.41 19.08 1.82
CA VAL A 233 -0.48 20.01 2.96
C VAL A 233 -1.63 21.00 2.77
N GLY A 234 -2.37 21.28 3.84
CA GLY A 234 -3.35 22.37 3.89
C GLY A 234 -4.35 22.21 5.02
N VAL A 235 -5.39 23.07 5.03
CA VAL A 235 -6.50 22.95 5.98
C VAL A 235 -7.16 21.56 5.83
N PRO A 236 -7.42 20.81 6.91
CA PRO A 236 -8.09 19.51 6.83
C PRO A 236 -9.33 19.51 5.94
N CYS A 237 -9.48 18.45 5.15
CA CYS A 237 -10.56 18.25 4.18
C CYS A 237 -10.68 19.29 3.04
N SER A 238 -9.84 20.33 2.96
CA SER A 238 -9.93 21.38 1.91
C SER A 238 -9.59 20.90 0.49
N ALA A 239 -9.15 19.64 0.32
CA ALA A 239 -8.84 19.02 -0.96
C ALA A 239 -9.34 17.55 -1.04
N CYS A 240 -10.48 17.23 -0.41
CA CYS A 240 -11.11 15.92 -0.55
C CYS A 240 -11.53 15.59 -2.00
N PRO A 241 -11.61 14.30 -2.38
CA PRO A 241 -12.15 13.90 -3.67
C PRO A 241 -13.60 14.40 -3.85
N PRO A 242 -14.00 14.96 -5.01
CA PRO A 242 -15.37 15.44 -5.22
C PRO A 242 -16.45 14.36 -5.02
N SER A 243 -16.12 13.10 -5.29
CA SER A 243 -16.97 11.92 -5.06
C SER A 243 -17.33 11.67 -3.59
N TYR A 244 -16.67 12.34 -2.64
CA TYR A 244 -16.94 12.20 -1.21
C TYR A 244 -18.05 13.17 -0.74
N GLY A 245 -18.53 14.08 -1.59
CA GLY A 245 -19.61 15.00 -1.27
C GLY A 245 -19.25 16.10 -0.25
N GLY A 246 -17.96 16.31 0.00
CA GLY A 246 -17.47 17.31 0.97
C GLY A 246 -17.58 16.91 2.45
N ALA A 247 -17.97 15.68 2.76
CA ALA A 247 -18.07 15.22 4.14
C ALA A 247 -16.68 15.07 4.79
N CYS A 248 -16.53 15.65 5.99
CA CYS A 248 -15.30 15.67 6.78
C CYS A 248 -15.60 15.18 8.20
N SER A 249 -14.77 14.27 8.72
CA SER A 249 -14.88 13.74 10.09
C SER A 249 -13.49 13.51 10.67
N ASN A 250 -13.20 14.06 11.85
CA ASN A 250 -11.90 13.93 12.53
C ASN A 250 -10.68 14.22 11.62
N ASN A 251 -10.76 15.32 10.85
CA ASN A 251 -9.77 15.73 9.82
C ASN A 251 -9.64 14.82 8.59
N LEU A 252 -10.50 13.80 8.45
CA LEU A 252 -10.50 12.84 7.34
C LEU A 252 -11.64 13.13 6.37
N CYS A 253 -11.33 13.07 5.08
CA CYS A 253 -12.32 13.02 4.01
C CYS A 253 -13.13 11.73 4.14
N PHE A 254 -14.43 11.84 4.37
CA PHE A 254 -15.32 10.69 4.55
C PHE A 254 -16.20 10.52 3.30
N PRO A 255 -16.33 9.34 2.69
CA PRO A 255 -17.28 9.16 1.60
C PRO A 255 -18.69 9.23 2.18
N GLY A 256 -19.46 10.25 1.82
CA GLY A 256 -20.82 10.46 2.33
C GLY A 256 -21.68 9.19 2.23
N VAL A 257 -22.31 8.79 3.34
CA VAL A 257 -23.08 7.54 3.41
C VAL A 257 -24.31 7.60 2.52
N THR A 258 -24.21 6.98 1.33
CA THR A 258 -25.31 6.80 0.38
C THR A 258 -26.30 5.69 0.78
N SER A 259 -26.10 5.05 1.93
CA SER A 259 -26.98 4.04 2.50
C SER A 259 -26.83 3.97 4.03
N ASN A 260 -27.94 3.70 4.71
CA ASN A 260 -27.96 3.46 6.16
C ASN A 260 -27.32 2.11 6.57
N TYR A 261 -26.83 1.31 5.61
CA TYR A 261 -26.12 0.06 5.88
C TYR A 261 -24.61 0.22 5.78
N LEU A 262 -23.95 0.40 6.93
CA LEU A 262 -22.50 0.28 7.06
C LEU A 262 -22.07 -1.19 7.02
N TYR A 263 -21.75 -1.69 5.82
CA TYR A 263 -21.30 -3.06 5.56
C TYR A 263 -19.84 -3.33 6.00
N TRP A 264 -19.49 -3.06 7.26
CA TRP A 264 -18.14 -3.28 7.76
C TRP A 264 -17.82 -4.73 8.16
N PHE A 265 -18.80 -5.51 8.64
CA PHE A 265 -18.55 -6.79 9.33
C PHE A 265 -19.62 -7.87 9.04
N LYS A 266 -19.78 -8.31 7.78
CA LYS A 266 -20.53 -9.54 7.43
C LYS A 266 -19.60 -10.74 7.18
#